data_AF-A0A2S7P1C3-F1
#
_entry.id   AF-A0A2S7P1C3-F1
#
_cell.length_a   1.000
_cell.length_b   1.000
_cell.length_c   1.000
_cell.angle_alpha   90.00
_cell.angle_beta   90.00
_cell.angle_gamma   90.00
#
_symmetry.space_group_name_H-M   'P 1'
#
loop_
_entity.id
_entity.type
_entity.pdbx_description
1 polymer ?
#
loop_
_entity_poly.entity_id
_entity_poly.type
_entity_poly.pdbx_seq_one_letter_code
_entity_poly.pdbx_strand_id
1 'polypeptide(L)'
;MPIRFSAVNSAGKASSARESFTSFLLPTSIAQSIQTDTPTEFAAMGLFGSAQASLPPPKIGPDGAPIAPDRSQRSRCWEARDAYFKCLDKADIIDSLTDKDKAEKACSAEGRAFEGNCATSWVQYFKKRRVMEYQREQTLQRLKAEGAQQMPGQIGPPAPGQRP
;
A
#
# COMPACT_ATOMS: atom_id res chain seq x y z
N MET A 1 -10.28 58.44 -1.17
CA MET A 1 -8.81 58.46 -1.02
C MET A 1 -8.28 57.13 -1.56
N PRO A 2 -7.67 57.09 -2.76
CA PRO A 2 -7.06 55.86 -3.28
C PRO A 2 -5.53 55.87 -3.10
N ILE A 3 -4.89 54.76 -3.51
CA ILE A 3 -3.45 54.48 -3.71
C ILE A 3 -2.68 54.19 -2.38
N ARG A 4 -1.94 53.08 -2.18
CA ARG A 4 -0.95 52.42 -3.05
C ARG A 4 -0.73 50.92 -2.76
N PHE A 5 -0.73 50.14 -3.84
CA PHE A 5 0.00 48.88 -4.00
C PHE A 5 1.50 49.19 -4.10
N SER A 6 2.34 48.47 -3.35
CA SER A 6 3.79 48.41 -3.60
C SER A 6 4.09 47.17 -4.43
N ALA A 7 4.25 47.36 -5.73
CA ALA A 7 4.97 46.44 -6.60
C ALA A 7 6.46 46.82 -6.56
N VAL A 8 7.35 45.87 -6.28
CA VAL A 8 8.76 46.01 -6.61
C VAL A 8 9.05 45.09 -7.79
N ASN A 9 9.36 45.72 -8.92
CA ASN A 9 9.97 45.10 -10.09
C ASN A 9 11.49 45.16 -9.89
N SER A 10 12.19 44.07 -10.22
CA SER A 10 13.57 44.19 -10.69
C SER A 10 13.81 43.21 -11.82
N ALA A 11 14.39 43.75 -12.89
CA ALA A 11 14.50 43.19 -14.22
C ALA A 11 15.95 42.77 -14.54
N GLY A 12 16.08 41.90 -15.54
CA GLY A 12 17.31 41.66 -16.31
C GLY A 12 18.20 40.56 -15.72
N LYS A 13 18.74 39.60 -16.48
CA LYS A 13 19.14 39.60 -17.89
C LYS A 13 19.24 38.15 -18.39
N ALA A 14 18.81 37.91 -19.63
CA ALA A 14 19.15 36.72 -20.39
C ALA A 14 20.61 36.81 -20.91
N SER A 15 21.34 35.69 -20.92
CA SER A 15 22.42 35.46 -21.89
C SER A 15 22.69 33.97 -22.07
N SER A 16 22.82 33.59 -23.34
CA SER A 16 23.04 32.27 -23.92
C SER A 16 24.53 31.92 -23.98
N ALA A 17 24.89 30.65 -23.76
CA ALA A 17 26.00 29.88 -24.35
C ALA A 17 26.05 28.50 -23.64
N ARG A 18 25.67 27.36 -24.24
CA ARG A 18 26.34 26.52 -25.26
C ARG A 18 27.71 25.94 -24.82
N GLU A 19 27.71 24.60 -24.72
CA GLU A 19 28.81 23.62 -24.87
C GLU A 19 29.68 23.36 -23.61
N SER A 20 29.77 22.13 -23.10
CA SER A 20 30.62 21.11 -23.74
C SER A 20 30.12 19.69 -23.50
N PHE A 21 29.75 19.01 -24.59
CA PHE A 21 29.76 17.57 -24.73
C PHE A 21 31.20 17.15 -25.05
N THR A 22 31.88 16.50 -24.11
CA THR A 22 33.18 15.87 -24.37
C THR A 22 33.02 14.36 -24.39
N SER A 23 33.14 13.82 -25.60
CA SER A 23 33.76 12.55 -25.97
C SER A 23 33.87 11.45 -24.92
N PHE A 24 33.06 10.40 -25.09
CA PHE A 24 33.58 9.04 -25.00
C PHE A 24 33.27 8.34 -26.33
N LEU A 25 34.32 8.26 -27.17
CA LEU A 25 34.39 7.40 -28.34
C LEU A 25 34.67 5.96 -27.90
N LEU A 26 33.98 4.99 -28.49
CA LEU A 26 34.44 3.63 -28.84
C LEU A 26 33.32 2.93 -29.64
N PRO A 27 33.63 1.92 -30.47
CA PRO A 27 33.63 2.08 -31.92
C PRO A 27 32.56 1.25 -32.64
N THR A 28 32.47 1.55 -33.92
CA THR A 28 31.74 0.91 -35.02
C THR A 28 31.81 -0.62 -35.08
N SER A 29 30.68 -1.18 -35.53
CA SER A 29 30.56 -2.36 -36.41
C SER A 29 30.53 -3.74 -35.77
N ILE A 30 29.30 -4.28 -35.58
CA ILE A 30 28.96 -5.64 -36.02
C ILE A 30 27.55 -5.60 -36.62
N ALA A 31 27.49 -5.68 -37.94
CA ALA A 31 26.34 -6.20 -38.69
C ALA A 31 26.43 -7.73 -38.75
N GLN A 32 25.30 -8.38 -39.06
CA GLN A 32 25.01 -9.83 -39.24
C GLN A 32 24.36 -10.44 -37.99
N SER A 33 23.17 -11.06 -38.02
CA SER A 33 22.40 -11.68 -39.11
C SER A 33 20.93 -11.73 -38.73
N ILE A 34 20.04 -11.30 -39.62
CA ILE A 34 18.61 -11.61 -39.54
C ILE A 34 18.46 -13.02 -40.12
N GLN A 35 18.25 -14.01 -39.27
CA GLN A 35 17.69 -15.29 -39.70
C GLN A 35 16.18 -15.24 -39.46
N THR A 36 15.51 -15.14 -40.60
CA THR A 36 14.10 -15.42 -40.81
C THR A 36 13.80 -16.86 -40.45
N ASP A 37 12.92 -17.07 -39.47
CA ASP A 37 12.11 -18.29 -39.38
C ASP A 37 10.74 -17.90 -38.80
N THR A 38 9.83 -17.50 -39.68
CA THR A 38 8.40 -17.78 -39.52
C THR A 38 8.16 -19.15 -40.20
N PRO A 39 7.17 -20.00 -39.82
CA PRO A 39 5.82 -19.55 -39.45
C PRO A 39 5.04 -20.42 -38.43
N THR A 40 3.88 -19.91 -38.02
CA THR A 40 2.71 -20.69 -37.56
C THR A 40 2.78 -21.40 -36.20
N GLU A 41 2.34 -20.73 -35.14
CA GLU A 41 1.21 -21.25 -34.33
C GLU A 41 0.61 -20.13 -33.47
N PHE A 42 -0.43 -19.50 -34.01
CA PHE A 42 -1.38 -18.73 -33.23
C PHE A 42 -2.35 -19.75 -32.60
N ALA A 43 -2.00 -20.32 -31.44
CA ALA A 43 -2.93 -21.17 -30.69
C ALA A 43 -2.67 -21.15 -29.18
N ALA A 44 -3.73 -20.75 -28.47
CA ALA A 44 -4.15 -21.22 -27.15
C ALA A 44 -3.31 -20.86 -25.89
N MET A 45 -3.89 -19.93 -25.10
CA MET A 45 -4.04 -19.97 -23.64
C MET A 45 -2.81 -20.27 -22.77
N GLY A 46 -2.28 -19.24 -22.08
CA GLY A 46 -1.26 -19.43 -21.05
C GLY A 46 -1.00 -18.21 -20.16
N LEU A 47 -2.05 -17.48 -19.77
CA LEU A 47 -1.97 -16.34 -18.86
C LEU A 47 -1.94 -16.80 -17.40
N PHE A 48 -0.79 -17.23 -16.87
CA PHE A 48 -0.42 -17.12 -15.44
C PHE A 48 1.00 -17.70 -15.21
N GLY A 49 2.01 -17.02 -15.74
CA GLY A 49 3.40 -17.29 -15.39
C GLY A 49 3.88 -16.28 -14.34
N SER A 50 3.79 -16.62 -13.05
CA SER A 50 4.47 -15.85 -12.00
C SER A 50 5.07 -16.79 -10.97
N ALA A 51 6.39 -16.68 -10.88
CA ALA A 51 7.31 -17.51 -10.13
C ALA A 51 6.95 -17.62 -8.64
N GLN A 52 7.16 -18.81 -8.08
CA GLN A 52 6.96 -19.18 -6.69
C GLN A 52 7.82 -18.33 -5.74
N ALA A 53 7.16 -17.52 -4.89
CA ALA A 53 7.72 -17.07 -3.63
C ALA A 53 7.47 -18.17 -2.57
N SER A 54 8.54 -18.70 -1.99
CA SER A 54 8.50 -19.78 -0.99
C SER A 54 7.90 -19.31 0.34
N LEU A 55 6.57 -19.40 0.44
CA LEU A 55 5.84 -19.32 1.71
C LEU A 55 5.82 -20.70 2.40
N PRO A 56 5.80 -20.76 3.74
CA PRO A 56 5.76 -22.02 4.47
C PRO A 56 4.53 -22.86 4.09
N PRO A 57 4.67 -24.19 4.02
CA PRO A 57 3.64 -25.07 3.48
C PRO A 57 2.31 -24.97 4.26
N PRO A 58 1.16 -24.89 3.57
CA PRO A 58 -0.14 -24.87 4.20
C PRO A 58 -0.34 -26.17 4.98
N LYS A 59 -0.91 -26.08 6.19
CA LYS A 59 -1.35 -27.28 6.91
C LYS A 59 -2.49 -27.90 6.10
N ILE A 60 -2.19 -29.01 5.44
CA ILE A 60 -3.07 -29.74 4.55
C ILE A 60 -3.96 -30.64 5.42
N GLY A 61 -5.27 -30.56 5.22
CA GLY A 61 -6.23 -31.45 5.89
C GLY A 61 -6.13 -32.87 5.34
N PRO A 62 -6.79 -33.86 5.96
CA PRO A 62 -6.81 -35.23 5.44
C PRO A 62 -7.31 -35.33 3.99
N ASP A 63 -8.04 -34.31 3.51
CA ASP A 63 -8.64 -34.26 2.18
C ASP A 63 -7.82 -33.48 1.13
N GLY A 64 -6.56 -33.11 1.42
CA GLY A 64 -5.71 -32.40 0.45
C GLY A 64 -6.08 -30.94 0.17
N ALA A 65 -7.19 -30.44 0.74
CA ALA A 65 -7.59 -29.04 0.68
C ALA A 65 -6.82 -28.21 1.73
N PRO A 66 -6.43 -26.96 1.42
CA PRO A 66 -5.95 -26.02 2.42
C PRO A 66 -7.00 -25.91 3.54
N ILE A 67 -6.62 -26.26 4.78
CA ILE A 67 -7.55 -26.19 5.93
C ILE A 67 -8.01 -24.75 6.05
N ALA A 68 -9.28 -24.51 5.71
CA ALA A 68 -9.92 -23.25 6.02
C ALA A 68 -9.85 -23.09 7.55
N PRO A 69 -9.32 -21.97 8.07
CA PRO A 69 -9.31 -21.75 9.51
C PRO A 69 -10.75 -21.81 10.01
N ASP A 70 -10.97 -22.70 10.97
CA ASP A 70 -12.29 -23.00 11.52
C ASP A 70 -13.03 -21.72 11.91
N ARG A 71 -14.36 -21.67 11.68
CA ARG A 71 -15.19 -20.46 11.90
C ARG A 71 -15.03 -19.92 13.32
N SER A 72 -14.85 -20.82 14.28
CA SER A 72 -14.63 -20.53 15.70
C SER A 72 -13.29 -19.84 15.99
N GLN A 73 -12.24 -20.13 15.22
CA GLN A 73 -10.93 -19.49 15.36
C GLN A 73 -10.96 -18.07 14.80
N ARG A 74 -11.71 -17.85 13.71
CA ARG A 74 -11.88 -16.52 13.12
C ARG A 74 -12.63 -15.56 14.04
N SER A 75 -13.66 -16.03 14.75
CA SER A 75 -14.37 -15.19 15.72
C SER A 75 -13.45 -14.78 16.88
N ARG A 76 -12.68 -15.72 17.45
CA ARG A 76 -11.69 -15.43 18.49
C ARG A 76 -10.62 -14.44 18.03
N CYS A 77 -10.15 -14.58 16.80
CA CYS A 77 -9.22 -13.64 16.20
C CYS A 77 -9.79 -12.22 16.10
N TRP A 78 -11.07 -12.06 15.71
CA TRP A 78 -11.72 -10.76 15.66
C TRP A 78 -11.94 -10.15 17.06
N GLU A 79 -12.29 -10.96 18.04
CA GLU A 79 -12.42 -10.52 19.44
C GLU A 79 -11.08 -10.02 20.00
N ALA A 80 -10.00 -10.79 19.79
CA ALA A 80 -8.65 -10.40 20.20
C ALA A 80 -8.16 -9.14 19.47
N ARG A 81 -8.46 -9.00 18.18
CA ARG A 81 -8.19 -7.79 17.39
C ARG A 81 -8.88 -6.57 18.00
N ASP A 82 -10.19 -6.69 18.25
CA ASP A 82 -10.99 -5.57 18.74
C ASP A 82 -10.55 -5.17 20.15
N ALA A 83 -10.13 -6.11 20.99
CA ALA A 83 -9.53 -5.84 22.29
C ALA A 83 -8.19 -5.08 22.17
N TYR A 84 -7.29 -5.52 21.29
CA TYR A 84 -6.02 -4.84 21.06
C TYR A 84 -6.21 -3.42 20.55
N PHE A 85 -7.10 -3.22 19.57
CA PHE A 85 -7.39 -1.89 19.03
C PHE A 85 -8.06 -0.95 20.04
N LYS A 86 -8.98 -1.46 20.89
CA LYS A 86 -9.52 -0.67 22.00
C LYS A 86 -8.45 -0.20 22.97
N CYS A 87 -7.42 -1.01 23.22
CA CYS A 87 -6.30 -0.60 24.06
C CYS A 87 -5.47 0.49 23.38
N LEU A 88 -5.16 0.34 22.08
CA LEU A 88 -4.45 1.36 21.31
C LEU A 88 -5.21 2.69 21.23
N ASP A 89 -6.54 2.65 21.11
CA ASP A 89 -7.39 3.84 21.09
C ASP A 89 -7.34 4.59 22.43
N LYS A 90 -7.29 3.86 23.56
CA LYS A 90 -7.11 4.47 24.89
C LYS A 90 -5.73 5.10 25.10
N ALA A 91 -4.73 4.63 24.37
CA ALA A 91 -3.36 5.14 24.39
C ALA A 91 -3.10 6.21 23.32
N ASP A 92 -4.11 6.57 22.51
CA ASP A 92 -4.01 7.47 21.35
C ASP A 92 -2.92 7.06 20.32
N ILE A 93 -2.70 5.74 20.17
CA ILE A 93 -1.72 5.19 19.22
C ILE A 93 -2.43 4.76 17.94
N ILE A 94 -2.26 5.50 16.86
CA ILE A 94 -2.84 5.14 15.55
C ILE A 94 -1.97 4.08 14.85
N ASP A 95 -0.66 4.30 14.80
CA ASP A 95 0.28 3.43 14.08
C ASP A 95 1.12 2.55 15.02
N SER A 96 0.65 1.32 15.21
CA SER A 96 1.36 0.28 15.97
C SER A 96 2.53 -0.38 15.22
N LEU A 97 2.77 -0.02 13.96
CA LEU A 97 3.89 -0.56 13.16
C LEU A 97 5.14 0.29 13.30
N THR A 98 5.00 1.61 13.34
CA THR A 98 6.12 2.55 13.56
C THR A 98 6.45 2.66 15.05
N ASP A 99 5.44 2.80 15.91
CA ASP A 99 5.61 2.96 17.36
C ASP A 99 5.45 1.62 18.11
N LYS A 100 6.21 0.60 17.71
CA LYS A 100 6.10 -0.76 18.30
C LYS A 100 6.35 -0.77 19.80
N ASP A 101 7.35 -0.02 20.27
CA ASP A 101 7.71 0.04 21.69
C ASP A 101 6.62 0.67 22.55
N LYS A 102 5.93 1.71 22.03
CA LYS A 102 4.81 2.35 22.75
C LYS A 102 3.61 1.41 22.80
N ALA A 103 3.31 0.74 21.68
CA ALA A 103 2.22 -0.22 21.60
C ALA A 103 2.45 -1.43 22.51
N GLU A 104 3.70 -1.91 22.64
CA GLU A 104 4.03 -3.01 23.55
C GLU A 104 3.98 -2.58 25.02
N LYS A 105 4.47 -1.37 25.35
CA LYS A 105 4.39 -0.84 26.72
C LYS A 105 2.95 -0.62 27.18
N ALA A 106 2.08 -0.12 26.30
CA ALA A 106 0.68 0.14 26.63
C ALA A 106 -0.22 -1.10 26.59
N CYS A 107 -0.01 -1.99 25.61
CA CYS A 107 -0.97 -3.03 25.23
C CYS A 107 -0.31 -4.39 24.94
N SER A 108 0.77 -4.73 25.65
CA SER A 108 1.49 -6.01 25.45
C SER A 108 0.63 -7.25 25.68
N ALA A 109 -0.26 -7.23 26.67
CA ALA A 109 -1.12 -8.37 26.99
C ALA A 109 -2.08 -8.69 25.85
N GLU A 110 -2.79 -7.67 25.37
CA GLU A 110 -3.73 -7.76 24.25
C GLU A 110 -2.99 -8.01 22.93
N GLY A 111 -1.80 -7.45 22.76
CA GLY A 111 -0.94 -7.68 21.60
C GLY A 111 -0.52 -9.14 21.48
N ARG A 112 -0.12 -9.76 22.59
CA ARG A 112 0.20 -11.21 22.64
C ARG A 112 -1.03 -12.07 22.39
N ALA A 113 -2.19 -11.71 22.94
CA ALA A 113 -3.44 -12.40 22.67
C ALA A 113 -3.85 -12.29 21.19
N PHE A 114 -3.65 -11.14 20.57
CA PHE A 114 -3.92 -10.93 19.15
C PHE A 114 -3.00 -11.76 18.26
N GLU A 115 -1.71 -11.79 18.55
CA GLU A 115 -0.72 -12.59 17.81
C GLU A 115 -0.85 -14.10 18.03
N GLY A 116 -1.34 -14.52 19.20
CA GLY A 116 -1.58 -15.94 19.52
C GLY A 116 -2.88 -16.51 18.94
N ASN A 117 -3.94 -15.71 18.83
CA ASN A 117 -5.25 -16.16 18.35
C ASN A 117 -5.47 -15.93 16.84
N CYS A 118 -4.71 -15.02 16.20
CA CYS A 118 -4.81 -14.75 14.77
C CYS A 118 -3.63 -15.33 13.98
N ALA A 119 -3.85 -15.60 12.70
CA ALA A 119 -2.76 -15.85 11.76
C ALA A 119 -1.87 -14.61 11.61
N THR A 120 -0.55 -14.81 11.53
CA THR A 120 0.44 -13.72 11.42
C THR A 120 0.19 -12.80 10.22
N SER A 121 -0.26 -13.34 9.08
CA SER A 121 -0.63 -12.56 7.90
C SER A 121 -1.83 -11.63 8.16
N TRP A 122 -2.81 -12.09 8.95
CA TRP A 122 -3.99 -11.30 9.32
C TRP A 122 -3.62 -10.19 10.29
N VAL A 123 -2.75 -10.48 11.28
CA VAL A 123 -2.24 -9.48 12.23
C VAL A 123 -1.56 -8.33 11.49
N GLN A 124 -0.64 -8.65 10.57
CA GLN A 124 0.07 -7.64 9.78
C GLN A 124 -0.87 -6.86 8.88
N TYR A 125 -1.84 -7.53 8.23
CA TYR A 125 -2.84 -6.87 7.42
C TYR A 125 -3.67 -5.87 8.22
N PHE A 126 -4.21 -6.26 9.38
CA PHE A 126 -5.04 -5.37 10.19
C PHE A 126 -4.27 -4.17 10.74
N LYS A 127 -3.03 -4.36 11.19
CA LYS A 127 -2.18 -3.26 11.64
C LYS A 127 -1.95 -2.24 10.51
N LYS A 128 -1.65 -2.70 9.29
CA LYS A 128 -1.50 -1.83 8.10
C LYS A 128 -2.80 -1.15 7.71
N ARG A 129 -3.93 -1.88 7.75
CA ARG A 129 -5.25 -1.36 7.37
C ARG A 129 -5.68 -0.19 8.25
N ARG A 130 -5.39 -0.23 9.56
CA ARG A 130 -5.69 0.86 10.51
C ARG A 130 -4.99 2.16 10.10
N VAL A 131 -3.71 2.10 9.71
CA VAL A 131 -2.94 3.27 9.25
C VAL A 131 -3.45 3.79 7.91
N MET A 132 -3.73 2.90 6.96
CA MET A 132 -4.23 3.29 5.65
C MET A 132 -5.61 3.95 5.73
N GLU A 133 -6.53 3.42 6.55
CA GLU A 133 -7.86 4.01 6.70
C GLU A 133 -7.77 5.39 7.37
N TYR A 134 -6.92 5.54 8.40
CA TYR A 134 -6.65 6.84 8.99
C TYR A 134 -6.13 7.85 7.96
N GLN A 135 -5.14 7.48 7.14
CA GLN A 135 -4.61 8.35 6.08
C GLN A 135 -5.66 8.69 5.02
N ARG A 136 -6.51 7.73 4.67
CA ARG A 136 -7.64 7.93 3.74
C ARG A 136 -8.61 8.95 4.32
N GLU A 137 -9.00 8.82 5.58
CA GLU A 137 -9.90 9.75 6.26
C GLU A 137 -9.30 11.17 6.32
N GLN A 138 -8.01 11.30 6.68
CA GLN A 138 -7.32 12.59 6.69
C GLN A 138 -7.29 13.24 5.29
N THR A 139 -7.03 12.46 4.25
CA THR A 139 -7.03 12.94 2.86
C THR A 139 -8.43 13.38 2.44
N LEU A 140 -9.47 12.59 2.77
CA LEU A 140 -10.86 12.95 2.50
C LEU A 140 -11.29 14.21 3.25
N GLN A 141 -10.86 14.39 4.49
CA GLN A 141 -11.12 15.60 5.27
C GLN A 141 -10.45 16.83 4.65
N ARG A 142 -9.19 16.70 4.21
CA ARG A 142 -8.47 17.76 3.49
C ARG A 142 -9.15 18.17 2.20
N LEU A 143 -9.52 17.20 1.35
CA LEU A 143 -10.22 17.48 0.09
C LEU A 143 -11.58 18.16 0.30
N LYS A 144 -12.32 17.75 1.34
CA LYS A 144 -13.58 18.41 1.72
C LYS A 144 -13.35 19.87 2.15
N ALA A 145 -12.28 20.15 2.88
CA ALA A 145 -11.92 21.51 3.30
C ALA A 145 -11.48 22.38 2.11
N GLU A 146 -10.84 21.78 1.10
CA GLU A 146 -10.45 22.44 -0.16
C GLU A 146 -11.63 22.64 -1.13
N GLY A 147 -12.85 22.24 -0.74
CA GLY A 147 -14.08 22.46 -1.54
C GLY A 147 -14.33 21.39 -2.61
N ALA A 148 -13.65 20.24 -2.56
CA ALA A 148 -13.90 19.16 -3.50
C ALA A 148 -15.29 18.54 -3.28
N GLN A 149 -16.15 18.64 -4.30
CA GLN A 149 -17.45 17.96 -4.31
C GLN A 149 -17.28 16.49 -4.66
N GLN A 150 -17.90 15.59 -3.89
CA GLN A 150 -17.96 14.16 -4.22
C GLN A 150 -18.74 13.98 -5.54
N MET A 151 -18.11 13.36 -6.54
CA MET A 151 -18.78 13.04 -7.80
C MET A 151 -19.86 11.97 -7.56
N PRO A 152 -21.12 12.21 -7.97
CA PRO A 152 -22.18 11.22 -7.82
C PRO A 152 -21.92 10.05 -8.79
N GLY A 153 -21.79 8.83 -8.25
CA GLY A 153 -21.70 7.59 -9.04
C GLY A 153 -20.43 6.76 -8.87
N GLN A 154 -19.44 7.20 -8.08
CA GLN A 154 -18.32 6.36 -7.69
C GLN A 154 -18.70 5.52 -6.46
N ILE A 155 -18.30 4.25 -6.43
CA ILE A 155 -18.43 3.31 -5.30
C ILE A 155 -18.14 4.08 -4.01
N GLY A 156 -19.18 4.34 -3.23
CA GLY A 156 -19.10 5.15 -2.03
C GLY A 156 -18.13 4.55 -1.01
N PRO A 157 -17.70 5.32 0.00
CA PRO A 157 -16.90 4.77 1.09
C PRO A 157 -17.55 3.49 1.62
N PRO A 158 -16.76 2.43 1.90
CA PRO A 158 -17.30 1.19 2.43
C PRO A 158 -18.17 1.51 3.65
N ALA A 159 -19.37 0.93 3.71
CA ALA A 159 -20.34 1.29 4.72
C ALA A 159 -19.73 1.07 6.12
N PRO A 160 -19.90 2.02 7.06
CA PRO A 160 -19.40 1.86 8.42
C PRO A 160 -20.02 0.59 9.02
N GLY A 161 -19.17 -0.36 9.41
CA GLY A 161 -19.61 -1.66 9.94
C GLY A 161 -19.54 -2.84 8.96
N GLN A 162 -18.98 -2.67 7.76
CA GLN A 162 -18.59 -3.81 6.92
C GLN A 162 -17.43 -4.57 7.58
N ARG A 163 -17.77 -5.54 8.44
CA ARG A 163 -16.86 -6.63 8.77
C ARG A 163 -16.59 -7.40 7.48
N PRO A 164 -15.32 -7.56 7.06
CA PRO A 164 -14.99 -8.36 5.88
C PRO A 164 -15.41 -9.82 6.03
#